data_AF-D4XQA2-F1
#
_entry.id   AF-D4XQA2-F1
#
_cell.length_a   1.000
_cell.length_b   1.000
_cell.length_c   1.000
_cell.angle_alpha   90.00
_cell.angle_beta   90.00
_cell.angle_gamma   90.00
#
_symmetry.space_group_name_H-M   'P 1'
#
loop_
_entity.id
_entity.type
_entity.pdbx_description
1 polymer ?
#
loop_
_entity_poly.entity_id
_entity_poly.type
_entity_poly.pdbx_seq_one_letter_code
_entity_poly.pdbx_strand_id
1 'polypeptide(L)'
;IDHLVNILLIKCIRDHIQQISSQHGWLSALNHPELSNSLAAIHNHPEDAWTVESLAEQCCMSRSKFASLFHEVIGESPLAYLQQHRMRLASQYLRKSNYSIQVIANKVGYSSETAFSQAFKRTFELSPKQYRQQYVEVEP
;
A
#
# COMPACT_ATOMS: atom_id res chain seq x y z
N ILE A 1 13.71 -8.22 29.87
CA ILE A 1 12.45 -9.00 29.71
C ILE A 1 11.76 -8.65 28.38
N ASP A 2 11.90 -7.42 27.89
CA ASP A 2 11.26 -6.93 26.64
C ASP A 2 11.72 -7.60 25.33
N HIS A 3 12.97 -8.02 25.23
CA HIS A 3 13.48 -8.56 23.97
C HIS A 3 12.93 -9.96 23.63
N LEU A 4 12.66 -10.78 24.66
CA LEU A 4 12.01 -12.08 24.50
C LEU A 4 10.54 -11.92 24.13
N VAL A 5 9.85 -10.94 24.72
CA VAL A 5 8.47 -10.61 24.36
C VAL A 5 8.39 -10.15 22.90
N ASN A 6 9.31 -9.29 22.45
CA ASN A 6 9.37 -8.86 21.05
C ASN A 6 9.66 -10.03 20.08
N ILE A 7 10.62 -10.90 20.42
CA ILE A 7 10.93 -12.07 19.60
C ILE A 7 9.74 -13.04 19.54
N LEU A 8 9.08 -13.28 20.67
CA LEU A 8 7.89 -14.13 20.75
C LEU A 8 6.70 -13.51 20.01
N LEU A 9 6.51 -12.19 20.10
CA LEU A 9 5.46 -11.47 19.38
C LEU A 9 5.69 -11.55 17.87
N ILE A 10 6.93 -11.31 17.41
CA ILE A 10 7.30 -11.47 15.99
C ILE A 10 7.07 -12.92 15.54
N LYS A 11 7.42 -13.91 16.37
CA LYS A 11 7.25 -15.33 16.05
C LYS A 11 5.77 -15.73 15.97
N CYS A 12 4.96 -15.33 16.95
CA CYS A 12 3.52 -15.60 16.96
C CYS A 12 2.79 -14.92 15.81
N ILE A 13 3.14 -13.66 15.50
CA ILE A 13 2.59 -12.94 14.35
C ILE A 13 2.99 -13.65 13.05
N ARG A 14 4.27 -14.03 12.91
CA ARG A 14 4.76 -14.76 11.73
C ARG A 14 4.04 -16.09 11.53
N ASP A 15 3.90 -16.89 12.59
CA ASP A 15 3.26 -18.20 12.53
C ASP A 15 1.75 -18.07 12.24
N HIS A 16 1.09 -17.06 12.82
CA HIS A 16 -0.33 -16.79 12.54
C HIS A 16 -0.55 -16.26 11.12
N ILE A 17 0.33 -15.39 10.62
CA ILE A 17 0.33 -14.94 9.22
C ILE A 17 0.53 -16.14 8.29
N GLN A 18 1.45 -17.06 8.61
CA GLN A 18 1.68 -18.25 7.79
C GLN A 18 0.42 -19.12 7.69
N GLN A 19 -0.33 -19.24 8.79
CA GLN A 19 -1.59 -19.98 8.83
C GLN A 19 -2.72 -19.30 8.04
N ILE A 20 -2.77 -17.96 8.02
CA ILE A 20 -3.69 -17.16 7.19
C ILE A 20 -3.29 -17.15 5.70
N SER A 21 -1.99 -17.23 5.41
CA SER A 21 -1.40 -17.05 4.07
C SER A 21 -1.54 -18.24 3.11
N SER A 22 -2.37 -19.23 3.44
CA SER A 22 -2.81 -20.24 2.48
C SER A 22 -3.64 -19.65 1.32
N GLN A 23 -3.95 -18.35 1.37
CA GLN A 23 -4.43 -17.55 0.24
C GLN A 23 -3.53 -16.31 0.05
N HIS A 24 -2.85 -16.25 -1.10
CA HIS A 24 -2.04 -15.14 -1.63
C HIS A 24 -2.42 -13.74 -1.09
N GLY A 25 -1.58 -13.14 -0.24
CA GLY A 25 -1.82 -11.81 0.31
C GLY A 25 -0.54 -11.14 0.81
N TRP A 26 -0.49 -9.79 0.84
CA TRP A 26 0.71 -8.97 1.08
C TRP A 26 1.55 -9.31 2.35
N LEU A 27 0.96 -9.98 3.34
CA LEU A 27 1.66 -10.44 4.53
C LEU A 27 2.59 -11.63 4.25
N SER A 28 2.31 -12.48 3.25
CA SER A 28 3.24 -13.52 2.80
C SER A 28 4.52 -12.91 2.23
N ALA A 29 4.41 -11.74 1.62
CA ALA A 29 5.53 -11.05 1.00
C ALA A 29 6.47 -10.36 1.98
N LEU A 30 5.99 -10.05 3.19
CA LEU A 30 6.88 -9.65 4.30
C LEU A 30 7.79 -10.80 4.76
N ASN A 31 7.42 -12.06 4.45
CA ASN A 31 8.27 -13.22 4.68
C ASN A 31 9.16 -13.55 3.47
N HIS A 32 9.01 -12.87 2.33
CA HIS A 32 9.93 -12.97 1.20
C HIS A 32 11.04 -11.91 1.35
N PRO A 33 12.25 -12.29 1.81
CA PRO A 33 13.34 -11.34 2.01
C PRO A 33 13.65 -10.56 0.73
N GLU A 34 13.46 -11.21 -0.42
CA GLU A 34 13.69 -10.66 -1.76
C GLU A 34 12.77 -9.50 -2.18
N LEU A 35 11.55 -9.37 -1.62
CA LEU A 35 10.61 -8.28 -1.97
C LEU A 35 10.43 -7.25 -0.84
N SER A 36 10.90 -7.58 0.37
CA SER A 36 10.68 -6.81 1.58
C SER A 36 11.05 -5.32 1.44
N ASN A 37 12.18 -5.01 0.81
CA ASN A 37 12.64 -3.62 0.60
C ASN A 37 11.70 -2.82 -0.32
N SER A 38 11.25 -3.40 -1.43
CA SER A 38 10.31 -2.72 -2.34
C SER A 38 8.97 -2.44 -1.68
N LEU A 39 8.47 -3.38 -0.86
CA LEU A 39 7.22 -3.19 -0.12
C LEU A 39 7.40 -2.13 0.97
N ALA A 40 8.49 -2.17 1.72
CA ALA A 40 8.80 -1.15 2.72
C ALA A 40 8.89 0.24 2.07
N ALA A 41 9.53 0.36 0.90
CA ALA A 41 9.60 1.61 0.15
C ALA A 41 8.20 2.14 -0.24
N ILE A 42 7.35 1.27 -0.79
CA ILE A 42 5.96 1.62 -1.16
C ILE A 42 5.14 2.10 0.05
N HIS A 43 5.25 1.43 1.19
CA HIS A 43 4.47 1.76 2.39
C HIS A 43 5.00 2.99 3.13
N ASN A 44 6.31 3.21 3.14
CA ASN A 44 6.95 4.33 3.84
C ASN A 44 6.87 5.63 3.04
N HIS A 45 7.02 5.54 1.71
CA HIS A 45 7.04 6.69 0.80
C HIS A 45 6.05 6.47 -0.36
N PRO A 46 4.75 6.35 -0.06
CA PRO A 46 3.73 6.16 -1.08
C PRO A 46 3.64 7.34 -2.07
N GLU A 47 4.10 8.52 -1.69
CA GLU A 47 4.09 9.74 -2.51
C GLU A 47 5.10 9.75 -3.66
N ASP A 48 6.17 8.95 -3.57
CA ASP A 48 7.28 8.99 -4.51
C ASP A 48 6.88 8.47 -5.90
N ALA A 49 7.58 8.95 -6.94
CA ALA A 49 7.35 8.57 -8.33
C ALA A 49 7.95 7.17 -8.65
N TRP A 50 7.56 6.15 -7.89
CA TRP A 50 8.04 4.78 -8.07
C TRP A 50 7.75 4.25 -9.46
N THR A 51 8.79 3.69 -10.08
CA THR A 51 8.72 2.88 -11.28
C THR A 51 9.05 1.43 -10.93
N VAL A 52 8.76 0.50 -11.85
CA VAL A 52 9.17 -0.90 -11.69
C VAL A 52 10.70 -1.01 -11.56
N GLU A 53 11.46 -0.18 -12.29
CA GLU A 53 12.92 -0.15 -12.23
C GLU A 53 13.41 0.27 -10.84
N SER A 54 12.95 1.43 -10.35
CA SER A 54 13.38 1.96 -9.04
C SER A 54 13.01 1.05 -7.88
N LEU A 55 11.92 0.29 -8.00
CA LEU A 55 11.53 -0.72 -6.99
C LEU A 55 12.38 -1.99 -7.10
N ALA A 56 12.73 -2.41 -8.32
CA ALA A 56 13.64 -3.54 -8.53
C ALA A 56 15.05 -3.24 -7.99
N GLU A 57 15.51 -2.00 -8.11
CA GLU A 57 16.76 -1.52 -7.52
C GLU A 57 16.78 -1.67 -5.99
N GLN A 58 15.67 -1.41 -5.30
CA GLN A 58 15.56 -1.63 -3.83
C GLN A 58 15.81 -3.09 -3.44
N CYS A 59 15.57 -4.03 -4.37
CA CYS A 59 15.71 -5.46 -4.17
C CYS A 59 16.98 -6.04 -4.84
N CYS A 60 17.84 -5.21 -5.42
CA CYS A 60 19.01 -5.65 -6.19
C CYS A 60 18.66 -6.64 -7.33
N MET A 61 17.56 -6.39 -8.02
CA MET A 61 17.08 -7.24 -9.11
C MET A 61 17.00 -6.47 -10.43
N SER A 62 17.09 -7.21 -11.54
CA SER A 62 16.66 -6.66 -12.82
C SER A 62 15.16 -6.42 -12.81
N ARG A 63 14.71 -5.42 -13.58
CA ARG A 63 13.29 -5.07 -13.73
C ARG A 63 12.39 -6.25 -14.05
N SER A 64 12.78 -7.09 -15.01
CA SER A 64 11.97 -8.25 -15.43
C SER A 64 11.88 -9.31 -14.35
N LYS A 65 12.99 -9.64 -13.68
CA LYS A 65 13.01 -10.61 -12.58
C LYS A 65 12.12 -10.14 -11.43
N PHE A 66 12.25 -8.87 -11.05
CA PHE A 66 11.44 -8.27 -10.01
C PHE A 66 9.95 -8.30 -10.35
N ALA A 67 9.56 -7.85 -11.55
CA ALA A 67 8.16 -7.82 -11.95
C ALA A 67 7.52 -9.21 -11.96
N SER A 68 8.23 -10.23 -12.46
CA SER A 68 7.76 -11.62 -12.46
C SER A 68 7.60 -12.16 -11.04
N LEU A 69 8.63 -12.01 -10.19
CA LEU A 69 8.59 -12.49 -8.81
C LEU A 69 7.50 -11.77 -8.00
N PHE A 70 7.37 -10.46 -8.16
CA PHE A 70 6.34 -9.67 -7.48
C PHE A 70 4.95 -10.15 -7.88
N HIS A 71 4.70 -10.41 -9.17
CA HIS A 71 3.41 -10.95 -9.60
C HIS A 71 3.15 -12.37 -9.06
N GLU A 72 4.15 -13.23 -9.07
CA GLU A 72 4.06 -14.60 -8.54
C GLU A 72 3.71 -14.62 -7.03
N VAL A 73 4.36 -13.76 -6.25
CA VAL A 73 4.20 -13.72 -4.79
C VAL A 73 2.98 -12.92 -4.35
N ILE A 74 2.69 -11.78 -5.00
CA ILE A 74 1.65 -10.82 -4.58
C ILE A 74 0.33 -11.04 -5.34
N GLY A 75 0.39 -11.59 -6.55
CA GLY A 75 -0.76 -11.77 -7.45
C GLY A 75 -1.09 -10.58 -8.34
N GLU A 76 -0.35 -9.47 -8.24
CA GLU A 76 -0.54 -8.26 -9.06
C GLU A 76 0.78 -7.59 -9.42
N SER A 77 0.76 -6.63 -10.34
CA SER A 77 1.99 -5.89 -10.71
C SER A 77 2.41 -4.90 -9.60
N PRO A 78 3.71 -4.55 -9.49
CA PRO A 78 4.20 -3.60 -8.48
C PRO A 78 3.46 -2.24 -8.48
N LEU A 79 3.20 -1.68 -9.66
CA LEU A 79 2.52 -0.38 -9.78
C LEU A 79 1.02 -0.48 -9.52
N ALA A 80 0.39 -1.62 -9.80
CA ALA A 80 -0.99 -1.87 -9.39
C ALA A 80 -1.11 -1.94 -7.86
N TYR A 81 -0.18 -2.63 -7.20
CA TYR A 81 -0.11 -2.68 -5.74
C TYR A 81 0.06 -1.29 -5.12
N LEU A 82 1.01 -0.48 -5.63
CA LEU A 82 1.21 0.90 -5.19
C LEU A 82 -0.06 1.75 -5.37
N GLN A 83 -0.70 1.65 -6.53
CA GLN A 83 -1.96 2.33 -6.84
C GLN A 83 -3.05 1.98 -5.82
N GLN A 84 -3.23 0.69 -5.50
CA GLN A 84 -4.19 0.23 -4.49
C GLN A 84 -3.84 0.75 -3.10
N HIS A 85 -2.56 0.70 -2.72
CA HIS A 85 -2.08 1.20 -1.44
C HIS A 85 -2.36 2.72 -1.29
N ARG A 86 -2.03 3.53 -2.31
CA ARG A 86 -2.33 4.97 -2.35
C ARG A 86 -3.80 5.26 -2.16
N MET A 87 -4.69 4.49 -2.80
CA MET A 87 -6.14 4.68 -2.66
C MET A 87 -6.65 4.33 -1.26
N ARG A 88 -6.15 3.26 -0.65
CA ARG A 88 -6.46 2.92 0.75
C ARG A 88 -5.96 3.97 1.73
N LEU A 89 -4.79 4.56 1.48
CA LEU A 89 -4.25 5.63 2.31
C LEU A 89 -5.07 6.93 2.14
N ALA A 90 -5.44 7.26 0.90
CA ALA A 90 -6.29 8.41 0.60
C ALA A 90 -7.67 8.30 1.29
N SER A 91 -8.28 7.11 1.30
CA SER A 91 -9.57 6.90 1.98
C SER A 91 -9.47 7.07 3.50
N GLN A 92 -8.31 6.77 4.09
CA GLN A 92 -8.04 7.06 5.49
C GLN A 92 -7.92 8.57 5.74
N TYR A 93 -7.17 9.29 4.92
CA TYR A 93 -7.09 10.76 5.04
C TYR A 93 -8.44 11.43 4.85
N LEU A 94 -9.25 10.96 3.91
CA LEU A 94 -10.59 11.51 3.65
C LEU A 94 -11.53 11.36 4.85
N ARG A 95 -11.38 10.28 5.63
CA ARG A 95 -12.20 10.02 6.83
C ARG A 95 -11.67 10.68 8.09
N LYS A 96 -10.35 10.71 8.27
CA LYS A 96 -9.71 11.07 9.55
C LYS A 96 -9.12 12.48 9.59
N SER A 97 -9.19 13.25 8.50
CA SER A 97 -8.56 14.56 8.42
C SER A 97 -9.40 15.57 7.65
N ASN A 98 -9.14 16.85 7.91
CA ASN A 98 -9.76 17.98 7.22
C ASN A 98 -8.91 18.51 6.05
N TYR A 99 -7.93 17.74 5.58
CA TYR A 99 -7.09 18.15 4.44
C TYR A 99 -7.95 18.41 3.19
N SER A 100 -7.54 19.36 2.35
CA SER A 100 -8.19 19.54 1.04
C SER A 100 -7.91 18.33 0.14
N ILE A 101 -8.74 18.14 -0.90
CA ILE A 101 -8.57 17.03 -1.85
C ILE A 101 -7.19 17.13 -2.53
N GLN A 102 -6.77 18.33 -2.96
CA GLN A 102 -5.42 18.57 -3.48
C GLN A 102 -4.30 18.17 -2.51
N VAL A 103 -4.43 18.47 -1.21
CA VAL A 103 -3.41 18.09 -0.22
C VAL A 103 -3.35 16.57 -0.08
N ILE A 104 -4.49 15.89 -0.08
CA ILE A 104 -4.54 14.41 -0.03
C ILE A 104 -3.93 13.81 -1.29
N ALA A 105 -4.27 14.35 -2.46
CA ALA A 105 -3.70 13.93 -3.74
C ALA A 105 -2.16 13.98 -3.71
N ASN A 106 -1.59 15.11 -3.27
CA ASN A 106 -0.14 15.26 -3.15
C ASN A 106 0.46 14.26 -2.14
N LYS A 107 -0.18 14.08 -0.97
CA LYS A 107 0.27 13.14 0.07
C LYS A 107 0.27 11.68 -0.36
N VAL A 108 -0.50 11.32 -1.37
CA VAL A 108 -0.53 9.96 -1.92
C VAL A 108 0.11 9.87 -3.31
N GLY A 109 0.89 10.88 -3.72
CA GLY A 109 1.73 10.83 -4.91
C GLY A 109 1.04 11.19 -6.22
N TYR A 110 -0.03 11.99 -6.18
CA TYR A 110 -0.66 12.57 -7.35
C TYR A 110 -0.38 14.06 -7.43
N SER A 111 0.23 14.50 -8.53
CA SER A 111 0.45 15.92 -8.83
C SER A 111 -0.83 16.66 -9.25
N SER A 112 -1.87 15.92 -9.68
CA SER A 112 -3.13 16.48 -10.15
C SER A 112 -4.32 15.96 -9.35
N GLU A 113 -5.10 16.86 -8.77
CA GLU A 113 -6.38 16.53 -8.11
C GLU A 113 -7.34 15.83 -9.07
N THR A 114 -7.36 16.20 -10.35
CA THR A 114 -8.20 15.56 -11.37
C THR A 114 -7.81 14.10 -11.58
N ALA A 115 -6.50 13.82 -11.73
CA ALA A 115 -6.01 12.46 -11.89
C ALA A 115 -6.29 11.60 -10.66
N PHE A 116 -6.05 12.17 -9.47
CA PHE A 116 -6.39 11.54 -8.20
C PHE A 116 -7.89 11.23 -8.11
N SER A 117 -8.75 12.20 -8.40
CA SER A 117 -10.20 12.04 -8.29
C SER A 117 -10.76 10.99 -9.25
N GLN A 118 -10.21 10.89 -10.46
CA GLN A 118 -10.57 9.83 -11.42
C GLN A 118 -10.13 8.46 -10.93
N ALA A 119 -8.89 8.33 -10.45
CA ALA A 119 -8.38 7.09 -9.88
C ALA A 119 -9.21 6.65 -8.67
N PHE A 120 -9.48 7.57 -7.75
CA PHE A 120 -10.26 7.30 -6.55
C PHE A 120 -11.69 6.85 -6.88
N LYS A 121 -12.34 7.54 -7.83
CA LYS A 121 -13.70 7.16 -8.29
C LYS A 121 -13.71 5.78 -8.96
N ARG A 122 -12.65 5.40 -9.69
CA ARG A 122 -12.55 4.04 -10.25
C ARG A 122 -12.41 2.98 -9.17
N THR A 123 -11.74 3.29 -8.06
CA THR A 123 -11.49 2.34 -6.97
C THR A 123 -12.66 2.21 -5.98
N PHE A 124 -13.35 3.31 -5.68
CA PHE A 124 -14.40 3.35 -4.64
C PHE A 124 -15.79 3.67 -5.17
N GLU A 125 -15.95 3.84 -6.48
CA GLU A 125 -17.20 4.22 -7.17
C GLU A 125 -17.80 5.58 -6.74
N LEU A 126 -17.13 6.28 -5.82
CA LEU A 126 -17.48 7.59 -5.29
C LEU A 126 -16.37 8.59 -5.56
N SER A 127 -16.71 9.86 -5.80
CA SER A 127 -15.69 10.91 -5.79
C SER A 127 -15.10 11.08 -4.38
N PRO A 128 -13.86 11.58 -4.23
CA PRO A 128 -13.27 11.85 -2.92
C PRO A 128 -14.16 12.69 -1.99
N LYS A 129 -14.85 13.69 -2.55
CA LYS A 129 -15.78 14.56 -1.80
C LYS A 129 -17.01 13.80 -1.31
N GLN A 130 -17.65 13.01 -2.18
CA GLN A 130 -18.80 12.18 -1.81
C GLN A 130 -18.40 11.14 -0.74
N TYR A 131 -17.25 10.51 -0.92
CA TYR A 131 -16.71 9.56 0.06
C TYR A 131 -16.52 10.23 1.42
N ARG A 132 -15.93 11.43 1.48
CA ARG A 132 -15.82 12.16 2.76
C ARG A 132 -17.18 12.42 3.40
N GLN A 133 -18.14 12.94 2.64
CA GLN A 133 -19.46 13.29 3.16
C GLN A 133 -20.16 12.08 3.80
N GLN A 134 -20.07 10.90 3.17
CA GLN A 134 -20.68 9.67 3.68
C GLN A 134 -20.13 9.25 5.06
N TYR A 135 -18.88 9.58 5.40
CA TYR A 135 -18.27 9.20 6.68
C TYR A 135 -18.31 10.31 7.73
N VAL A 136 -18.51 11.57 7.32
CA VAL A 136 -18.76 12.68 8.27
C VAL A 136 -20.12 12.52 8.94
N GLU A 137 -21.08 11.83 8.32
CA GLU A 137 -22.41 11.56 8.89
C GLU A 137 -22.44 10.36 9.88
N VAL A 138 -21.34 9.62 10.06
CA VAL A 138 -21.32 8.32 10.77
C VAL A 138 -20.47 8.32 12.05
N GLU A 139 -20.07 9.47 12.59
CA GLU A 139 -19.48 9.55 13.95
C GLU A 139 -20.50 10.11 14.97
N PRO A 140 -21.10 9.27 15.85
CA PRO A 140 -21.71 9.70 17.12
C PRO A 140 -20.67 9.98 18.22
#